data_AF-A0A961DYD8-F1
#
_entry.id   AF-A0A961DYD8-F1
#
_cell.length_a   1.000
_cell.length_b   1.000
_cell.length_c   1.000
_cell.angle_alpha   90.00
_cell.angle_beta   90.00
_cell.angle_gamma   90.00
#
_symmetry.space_group_name_H-M   'P 1'
#
loop_
_entity.id
_entity.type
_entity.pdbx_description
1 polymer ?
#
loop_
_entity_poly.entity_id
_entity_poly.type
_entity_poly.pdbx_seq_one_letter_code
_entity_poly.pdbx_strand_id
1 'polypeptide(L)'
;STADELSRFAEILCRGGELDGVRVMRPETLAAATRQCRRLRPDVATGLAPIRWGTGFMLGSKRFGPFGRNAPAAFGHTGLTNIAVWADPQRALSVGIVSSGKPGPHPQAARYGALLDRINAEIPRG
;
A
#
# COMPACT_ATOMS: atom_id res chain seq x y z
N SER A 1 -11.63 -0.15 12.50
CA SER A 1 -10.39 0.64 12.52
C SER A 1 -10.60 1.95 11.78
N THR A 2 -9.95 3.02 12.18
CA THR A 2 -10.00 4.36 11.56
C THR A 2 -8.85 4.57 10.58
N ALA A 3 -8.92 5.63 9.75
CA ALA A 3 -7.81 5.99 8.86
C ALA A 3 -6.52 6.31 9.64
N ASP A 4 -6.66 6.98 10.80
CA ASP A 4 -5.55 7.29 11.69
C ASP A 4 -4.87 6.02 12.23
N GLU A 5 -5.65 5.08 12.77
CA GLU A 5 -5.12 3.80 13.27
C GLU A 5 -4.40 2.99 12.18
N LEU A 6 -4.98 2.93 10.98
CA LEU A 6 -4.33 2.26 9.83
C LEU A 6 -3.05 2.98 9.41
N SER A 7 -3.02 4.31 9.45
CA SER A 7 -1.80 5.08 9.15
C SER A 7 -0.72 4.86 10.21
N ARG A 8 -1.08 4.75 11.49
CA ARG A 8 -0.14 4.39 12.58
C ARG A 8 0.39 2.96 12.40
N PHE A 9 -0.46 2.03 11.96
CA PHE A 9 0.00 0.69 11.61
C PHE A 9 0.97 0.71 10.43
N ALA A 10 0.67 1.48 9.38
CA ALA A 10 1.60 1.69 8.27
C ALA A 10 2.91 2.36 8.74
N GLU A 11 2.86 3.25 9.73
CA GLU A 11 4.05 3.90 10.31
C GLU A 11 4.98 2.92 11.01
N ILE A 12 4.43 1.94 11.74
CA ILE A 12 5.22 0.81 12.26
C ILE A 12 6.02 0.17 11.13
N LEU A 13 5.39 -0.09 9.98
CA LEU A 13 6.04 -0.70 8.82
C LEU A 13 7.06 0.24 8.16
N CYS A 14 6.70 1.51 7.98
CA CYS A 14 7.56 2.53 7.38
C CYS A 14 8.87 2.70 8.16
N ARG A 15 8.79 2.63 9.51
CA ARG A 15 9.92 2.73 10.44
C ARG A 15 10.69 1.43 10.66
N GLY A 16 10.44 0.39 9.84
CA GLY A 16 11.18 -0.87 9.97
C GLY A 16 10.70 -1.75 11.14
N GLY A 17 9.44 -1.64 11.54
CA GLY A 17 8.77 -2.51 12.51
C GLY A 17 8.67 -1.97 13.94
N GLU A 18 8.88 -0.67 14.15
CA GLU A 18 8.81 -0.02 15.48
C GLU A 18 8.07 1.32 15.42
N LEU A 19 7.28 1.59 16.46
CA LEU A 19 6.64 2.89 16.67
C LEU A 19 6.64 3.22 18.16
N ASP A 20 6.93 4.47 18.50
CA ASP A 20 6.91 4.97 19.89
C ASP A 20 7.74 4.12 20.87
N GLY A 21 8.90 3.62 20.42
CA GLY A 21 9.81 2.78 21.22
C GLY A 21 9.37 1.31 21.37
N VAL A 22 8.27 0.90 20.75
CA VAL A 22 7.75 -0.48 20.81
C VAL A 22 8.00 -1.21 19.50
N ARG A 23 8.81 -2.27 19.57
CA ARG A 23 9.11 -3.14 18.42
C ARG A 23 8.04 -4.21 18.23
N VAL A 24 7.31 -4.12 17.12
CA VAL A 24 6.29 -5.09 16.72
C VAL A 24 6.84 -6.13 15.74
N MET A 25 7.80 -5.72 14.89
CA MET A 25 8.43 -6.61 13.92
C MET A 25 9.94 -6.32 13.84
N ARG A 26 10.74 -7.37 13.62
CA ARG A 26 12.16 -7.21 13.34
C ARG A 26 12.36 -6.64 11.93
N PRO A 27 13.32 -5.72 11.71
CA PRO A 27 13.56 -5.14 10.39
C PRO A 27 13.85 -6.21 9.33
N GLU A 28 14.56 -7.27 9.69
CA GLU A 28 14.94 -8.36 8.79
C GLU A 28 13.71 -9.19 8.38
N THR A 29 12.78 -9.40 9.32
CA THR A 29 11.50 -10.07 9.04
C THR A 29 10.66 -9.25 8.07
N LEU A 30 10.60 -7.93 8.26
CA LEU A 30 9.87 -7.03 7.36
C LEU A 30 10.50 -6.99 5.96
N ALA A 31 11.83 -6.90 5.89
CA ALA A 31 12.56 -6.94 4.62
C ALA A 31 12.31 -8.25 3.86
N ALA A 32 12.29 -9.39 4.57
CA ALA A 32 11.96 -10.69 3.97
C ALA A 32 10.50 -10.75 3.50
N ALA A 33 9.55 -10.22 4.27
CA ALA A 33 8.13 -10.23 3.94
C ALA A 33 7.78 -9.33 2.75
N THR A 34 8.50 -8.24 2.55
CA THR A 34 8.27 -7.26 1.47
C THR A 34 9.07 -7.55 0.20
N ARG A 35 9.95 -8.57 0.23
CA ARG A 35 10.64 -9.06 -0.98
C ARG A 35 9.65 -9.75 -1.91
N GLN A 36 9.69 -9.39 -3.19
CA GLN A 36 8.83 -10.02 -4.19
C GLN A 36 9.07 -11.54 -4.26
N CYS A 37 8.03 -12.33 -4.03
CA CYS A 37 8.07 -13.79 -3.99
C CYS A 37 7.29 -14.46 -5.14
N ARG A 38 6.51 -13.69 -5.91
CA ARG A 38 5.73 -14.22 -7.06
C ARG A 38 6.10 -13.56 -8.38
N ARG A 39 6.00 -14.33 -9.47
CA ARG A 39 6.08 -13.82 -10.85
C ARG A 39 4.87 -12.94 -11.15
N LEU A 40 5.08 -11.90 -11.93
CA LEU A 40 4.02 -11.02 -12.40
C LEU A 40 3.20 -11.76 -13.48
N ARG A 41 1.97 -12.13 -13.17
CA ARG A 41 1.05 -12.83 -14.07
C ARG A 41 -0.40 -12.45 -13.76
N PRO A 42 -1.34 -12.60 -14.71
CA PRO A 42 -2.76 -12.45 -14.42
C PRO A 42 -3.20 -13.38 -13.28
N ASP A 43 -3.96 -12.85 -12.34
CA ASP A 43 -4.47 -13.58 -11.19
C ASP A 43 -5.96 -13.30 -10.99
N VAL A 44 -6.78 -14.36 -11.00
CA VAL A 44 -8.23 -14.30 -10.85
C VAL A 44 -8.63 -13.63 -9.53
N ALA A 45 -7.87 -13.85 -8.45
CA ALA A 45 -8.13 -13.25 -7.15
C ALA A 45 -8.00 -11.72 -7.17
N THR A 46 -7.37 -11.16 -8.20
CA THR A 46 -7.15 -9.71 -8.38
C THR A 46 -7.84 -9.18 -9.65
N GLY A 47 -8.84 -9.89 -10.18
CA GLY A 47 -9.54 -9.48 -11.40
C GLY A 47 -8.65 -9.51 -12.65
N LEU A 48 -7.74 -10.49 -12.72
CA LEU A 48 -6.74 -10.68 -13.78
C LEU A 48 -5.65 -9.60 -13.84
N ALA A 49 -5.65 -8.63 -12.92
CA ALA A 49 -4.61 -7.62 -12.86
C ALA A 49 -3.26 -8.23 -12.44
N PRO A 50 -2.16 -7.95 -13.15
CA PRO A 50 -0.84 -8.39 -12.72
C PRO A 50 -0.37 -7.56 -11.51
N ILE A 51 -0.25 -8.19 -10.33
CA ILE A 51 0.23 -7.54 -9.09
C ILE A 51 1.54 -8.19 -8.62
N ARG A 52 2.46 -7.36 -8.08
CA ARG A 52 3.66 -7.83 -7.39
C ARG A 52 3.31 -8.19 -5.95
N TRP A 53 3.75 -9.35 -5.50
CA TRP A 53 3.46 -9.87 -4.16
C TRP A 53 4.72 -10.19 -3.39
N GLY A 54 4.76 -9.76 -2.14
CA GLY A 54 5.61 -10.34 -1.09
C GLY A 54 4.84 -11.37 -0.27
N THR A 55 5.34 -11.70 0.90
CA THR A 55 4.67 -12.61 1.85
C THR A 55 3.62 -11.83 2.64
N GLY A 56 2.39 -11.82 2.14
CA GLY A 56 1.25 -11.13 2.77
C GLY A 56 1.04 -9.68 2.33
N PHE A 57 2.01 -9.08 1.64
CA PHE A 57 1.93 -7.71 1.14
C PHE A 57 1.77 -7.66 -0.38
N MET A 58 0.83 -6.84 -0.85
CA MET A 58 0.89 -6.30 -2.19
C MET A 58 2.04 -5.29 -2.27
N LEU A 59 2.75 -5.28 -3.39
CA LEU A 59 3.89 -4.38 -3.62
C LEU A 59 3.55 -3.38 -4.72
N GLY A 60 3.95 -2.13 -4.53
CA GLY A 60 3.79 -1.06 -5.50
C GLY A 60 4.71 -1.22 -6.71
N SER A 61 4.57 -0.31 -7.67
CA SER A 61 5.41 -0.29 -8.87
C SER A 61 5.59 1.13 -9.40
N LYS A 62 6.45 1.28 -10.42
CA LYS A 62 6.69 2.57 -11.08
C LYS A 62 5.51 3.01 -11.96
N ARG A 63 4.91 2.10 -12.73
CA ARG A 63 3.95 2.46 -13.81
C ARG A 63 2.48 2.28 -13.41
N PHE A 64 2.17 1.20 -12.72
CA PHE A 64 0.81 0.82 -12.31
C PHE A 64 0.85 -0.03 -11.04
N GLY A 65 -0.16 0.04 -10.19
CA GLY A 65 -0.16 -0.77 -8.98
C GLY A 65 -1.22 -0.36 -7.97
N PRO A 66 -1.28 -1.09 -6.85
CA PRO A 66 -2.33 -0.93 -5.83
C PRO A 66 -2.25 0.40 -5.06
N PHE A 67 -1.10 1.08 -5.07
CA PHE A 67 -0.83 2.28 -4.25
C PHE A 67 -0.53 3.51 -5.11
N GLY A 68 -1.09 3.58 -6.32
CA GLY A 68 -0.82 4.64 -7.28
C GLY A 68 0.50 4.48 -8.04
N ARG A 69 0.79 5.46 -8.88
CA ARG A 69 1.99 5.51 -9.73
C ARG A 69 3.24 5.92 -8.95
N ASN A 70 4.40 5.60 -9.51
CA ASN A 70 5.71 5.98 -8.98
C ASN A 70 5.98 5.55 -7.52
N ALA A 71 5.47 4.38 -7.11
CA ALA A 71 5.61 3.84 -5.76
C ALA A 71 6.30 2.46 -5.75
N PRO A 72 7.51 2.29 -6.31
CA PRO A 72 8.15 0.98 -6.42
C PRO A 72 8.60 0.37 -5.09
N ALA A 73 8.79 1.20 -4.05
CA ALA A 73 9.15 0.80 -2.70
C ALA A 73 7.94 0.65 -1.76
N ALA A 74 6.74 1.01 -2.23
CA ALA A 74 5.54 0.90 -1.43
C ALA A 74 5.11 -0.56 -1.23
N PHE A 75 4.59 -0.87 -0.06
CA PHE A 75 4.01 -2.18 0.24
C PHE A 75 2.86 -2.06 1.26
N GLY A 76 1.89 -2.96 1.18
CA GLY A 76 0.66 -2.87 1.97
C GLY A 76 -0.43 -3.81 1.48
N HIS A 77 -1.69 -3.41 1.62
CA HIS A 77 -2.82 -4.15 1.06
C HIS A 77 -4.01 -3.24 0.73
N THR A 78 -4.78 -3.61 -0.30
CA THR A 78 -6.06 -2.97 -0.63
C THR A 78 -7.23 -3.79 -0.09
N GLY A 79 -8.22 -3.14 0.51
CA GLY A 79 -9.49 -3.73 0.87
C GLY A 79 -10.51 -3.66 -0.28
N LEU A 80 -11.69 -4.24 -0.07
CA LEU A 80 -12.74 -4.33 -1.10
C LEU A 80 -13.39 -2.97 -1.46
N THR A 81 -13.49 -2.03 -0.51
CA THR A 81 -14.32 -0.82 -0.61
C THR A 81 -13.52 0.48 -0.69
N ASN A 82 -12.58 0.62 -1.64
CA ASN A 82 -11.68 1.79 -1.73
C ASN A 82 -10.96 2.07 -0.40
N ILE A 83 -10.57 1.00 0.28
CA ILE A 83 -9.76 1.03 1.49
C ILE A 83 -8.36 0.60 1.08
N ALA A 84 -7.34 1.29 1.56
CA ALA A 84 -5.96 0.86 1.39
C ALA A 84 -5.12 1.26 2.59
N VAL A 85 -4.14 0.43 2.90
CA VAL A 85 -3.08 0.75 3.84
C VAL A 85 -1.75 0.42 3.18
N TRP A 86 -0.80 1.35 3.19
CA TRP A 86 0.54 1.10 2.70
C TRP A 86 1.58 1.99 3.38
N ALA A 87 2.82 1.51 3.34
CA ALA A 87 4.01 2.26 3.71
C ALA A 87 4.90 2.43 2.46
N ASP A 88 5.56 3.58 2.33
CA ASP A 88 6.64 3.83 1.37
C ASP A 88 7.85 4.43 2.12
N PRO A 89 8.81 3.58 2.56
CA PRO A 89 9.99 4.04 3.28
C PRO A 89 10.87 5.01 2.48
N GLN A 90 10.86 4.97 1.14
CA GLN A 90 11.63 5.93 0.33
C GLN A 90 11.07 7.36 0.42
N ARG A 91 9.82 7.50 0.84
CA ARG A 91 9.12 8.78 1.01
C ARG A 91 8.88 9.15 2.47
N ALA A 92 9.31 8.29 3.41
CA ALA A 92 8.87 8.36 4.81
C ALA A 92 7.34 8.52 4.93
N LEU A 93 6.60 7.73 4.14
CA LEU A 93 5.16 7.88 3.96
C LEU A 93 4.40 6.67 4.51
N SER A 94 3.38 6.95 5.32
CA SER A 94 2.44 5.98 5.87
C SER A 94 1.02 6.42 5.58
N VAL A 95 0.21 5.54 5.00
CA VAL A 95 -1.13 5.92 4.54
C VAL A 95 -2.17 4.90 4.98
N GLY A 96 -3.28 5.41 5.52
CA GLY A 96 -4.55 4.70 5.68
C GLY A 96 -5.66 5.46 4.96
N ILE A 97 -6.31 4.82 3.99
CA ILE A 97 -7.51 5.35 3.32
C ILE A 97 -8.69 4.50 3.76
N VAL A 98 -9.71 5.16 4.32
CA VAL A 98 -10.96 4.52 4.71
C VAL A 98 -12.11 5.26 4.05
N SER A 99 -12.97 4.52 3.36
CA SER A 99 -14.18 5.04 2.72
C SER A 99 -15.36 4.14 3.07
N SER A 100 -16.54 4.74 3.19
CA SER A 100 -17.83 4.04 3.34
C SER A 100 -18.48 3.66 1.99
N GLY A 101 -17.76 3.87 0.88
CA GLY A 101 -18.24 3.57 -0.46
C GLY A 101 -18.62 2.09 -0.63
N LYS A 102 -19.70 1.84 -1.37
CA LYS A 102 -20.12 0.47 -1.72
C LYS A 102 -19.32 -0.03 -2.94
N PRO A 103 -18.98 -1.32 -3.03
CA PRO A 103 -18.42 -1.90 -4.25
C PRO A 103 -19.44 -1.75 -5.40
N GLY A 104 -19.01 -1.28 -6.57
CA GLY A 104 -19.88 -1.17 -7.74
C GLY A 104 -19.49 -0.05 -8.71
N PRO A 105 -20.25 0.12 -9.81
CA PRO A 105 -20.04 1.19 -10.76
C PRO A 105 -20.33 2.53 -10.07
N HIS A 106 -19.27 3.28 -9.78
CA HIS A 106 -19.38 4.63 -9.23
C HIS A 106 -19.08 5.64 -10.34
N PRO A 107 -19.90 6.68 -10.56
CA PRO A 107 -19.67 7.69 -11.59
C PRO A 107 -18.29 8.37 -11.48
N GLN A 108 -17.70 8.33 -10.29
CA GLN A 108 -16.41 8.94 -9.98
C GLN A 108 -15.35 7.90 -9.59
N ALA A 109 -15.43 6.67 -10.12
CA ALA A 109 -14.47 5.59 -9.81
C ALA A 109 -13.01 6.00 -10.02
N ALA A 110 -12.75 6.89 -11.00
CA ALA A 110 -11.42 7.42 -11.27
C ALA A 110 -10.82 8.26 -10.12
N ARG A 111 -11.66 8.83 -9.22
CA ARG A 111 -11.19 9.68 -8.11
C ARG A 111 -10.31 8.91 -7.13
N TYR A 112 -10.56 7.62 -6.93
CA TYR A 112 -9.75 6.81 -6.02
C TYR A 112 -8.31 6.68 -6.55
N GLY A 113 -8.13 6.29 -7.81
CA GLY A 113 -6.80 6.24 -8.43
C GLY A 113 -6.11 7.62 -8.46
N ALA A 114 -6.86 8.68 -8.77
CA ALA A 114 -6.33 10.05 -8.77
C ALA A 114 -5.86 10.50 -7.38
N LEU A 115 -6.55 10.11 -6.31
CA LEU A 115 -6.14 10.37 -4.93
C LEU A 115 -4.81 9.68 -4.61
N LEU A 116 -4.67 8.39 -4.93
CA LEU A 116 -3.42 7.64 -4.71
C LEU A 116 -2.25 8.29 -5.44
N ASP A 117 -2.46 8.65 -6.71
CA ASP A 117 -1.44 9.33 -7.52
C ASP A 117 -1.06 10.70 -6.96
N ARG A 118 -2.05 11.47 -6.47
CA ARG A 118 -1.82 12.79 -5.88
C ARG A 118 -1.00 12.69 -4.60
N ILE A 119 -1.29 11.74 -3.72
CA ILE A 119 -0.52 11.51 -2.48
C ILE A 119 0.97 11.27 -2.81
N ASN A 120 1.26 10.38 -3.75
CA ASN A 120 2.64 10.07 -4.13
C ASN A 120 3.35 11.22 -4.85
N ALA A 121 2.61 12.07 -5.54
CA ALA A 121 3.16 13.24 -6.23
C ALA A 121 3.54 14.37 -5.26
N GLU A 122 2.76 14.57 -4.20
CA GLU A 122 2.97 15.63 -3.21
C GLU A 122 4.08 15.32 -2.19
N ILE A 123 4.37 14.03 -1.97
CA ILE A 123 5.37 13.59 -0.99
C ILE A 123 6.55 12.97 -1.74
N PRO A 124 7.55 13.75 -2.18
CA PRO A 124 8.64 13.26 -3.01
C PRO A 124 9.50 12.21 -2.28
N ARG A 125 10.25 11.42 -3.05
CA ARG A 125 11.26 10.52 -2.50
C ARG A 125 12.47 11.34 -2.06
N GLY A 126 13.07 10.95 -0.93
CA GLY A 126 14.36 11.48 -0.48
C GLY A 126 15.53 11.05 -1.36
#